data_AF-A0AAW0VWS0-F1
#
_entry.id   AF-A0AAW0VWS0-F1
#
_cell.length_a   1.000
_cell.length_b   1.000
_cell.length_c   1.000
_cell.angle_alpha   90.00
_cell.angle_beta   90.00
_cell.angle_gamma   90.00
#
_symmetry.space_group_name_H-M   'P 1'
#
loop_
_entity.id
_entity.type
_entity.pdbx_description
1 polymer ?
#
loop_
_entity_poly.entity_id
_entity_poly.type
_entity_poly.pdbx_seq_one_letter_code
_entity_poly.pdbx_strand_id
1 'polypeptide(L)'
;YAQGAVSTGYFGGNKSEIVISGVKCTGNEESLDQCLHDRVGDVFCPDPAPDPNIAGVTCVGKMADLVPDHIELSRSAHLEDKQLFFLQCAMEENCLAGS
;
A
#
# COMPACT_ATOMS: atom_id res chain seq x y z
N TYR A 1 -4.85 -12.66 -8.62
CA TYR A 1 -3.92 -11.67 -8.06
C TYR A 1 -4.65 -10.37 -7.78
N ALA A 2 -4.34 -9.65 -6.70
CA ALA A 2 -5.00 -8.37 -6.37
C ALA A 2 -4.24 -7.20 -7.03
N GLN A 3 -4.85 -6.54 -8.01
CA GLN A 3 -4.27 -5.39 -8.72
C GLN A 3 -4.43 -4.10 -7.91
N GLY A 4 -5.50 -3.99 -7.13
CA GLY A 4 -5.81 -2.78 -6.38
C GLY A 4 -6.64 -3.10 -5.14
N ALA A 5 -6.46 -2.26 -4.13
CA ALA A 5 -7.26 -2.22 -2.92
C ALA A 5 -7.90 -0.83 -2.83
N VAL A 6 -9.19 -0.79 -2.49
CA VAL A 6 -9.95 0.45 -2.33
C VAL A 6 -10.61 0.48 -0.97
N SER A 7 -10.76 1.68 -0.40
CA SER A 7 -11.49 1.92 0.84
C SER A 7 -12.61 2.91 0.56
N THR A 8 -13.76 2.41 0.10
CA THR A 8 -14.93 3.24 -0.24
C THR A 8 -16.21 2.41 -0.30
N GLY A 9 -17.31 2.95 0.25
CA GLY A 9 -18.65 2.38 0.10
C GLY A 9 -19.31 2.62 -1.26
N TYR A 10 -18.64 3.32 -2.19
CA TYR A 10 -19.19 3.66 -3.51
C TYR A 10 -19.64 2.44 -4.32
N PHE A 11 -18.87 1.34 -4.23
CA PHE A 11 -19.17 0.10 -4.96
C PHE A 11 -20.21 -0.79 -4.26
N GLY A 12 -20.81 -0.32 -3.16
CA GLY A 12 -21.75 -1.07 -2.34
C GLY A 12 -21.13 -1.57 -1.03
N GLY A 13 -21.82 -2.50 -0.37
CA GLY A 13 -21.41 -3.03 0.95
C GLY A 13 -21.85 -2.17 2.15
N ASN A 14 -22.30 -0.93 1.92
CA ASN A 14 -22.72 0.00 2.97
C ASN A 14 -24.08 -0.35 3.63
N LYS A 15 -24.80 -1.32 3.08
CA LYS A 15 -26.08 -1.80 3.61
C LYS A 15 -25.95 -3.03 4.50
N SER A 16 -24.76 -3.65 4.55
CA SER A 16 -24.45 -4.79 5.42
C SER A 16 -23.73 -4.32 6.68
N GLU A 17 -23.97 -5.04 7.79
CA GLU A 17 -23.19 -4.85 9.01
C GLU A 17 -21.72 -5.19 8.74
N ILE A 18 -20.83 -4.33 9.22
CA ILE A 18 -19.39 -4.57 9.15
C ILE A 18 -19.07 -5.58 10.25
N VAL A 19 -18.42 -6.69 9.89
CA VAL A 19 -18.16 -7.82 10.82
C VAL A 19 -16.70 -7.93 11.27
N ILE A 20 -15.79 -7.28 10.53
CA ILE A 20 -14.34 -7.35 10.75
C ILE A 20 -13.69 -6.01 10.42
N SER A 21 -12.70 -5.61 11.21
CA SER A 21 -11.86 -4.42 10.99
C SER A 21 -10.39 -4.72 11.26
N GLY A 22 -9.52 -3.76 10.94
CA GLY A 22 -8.10 -3.86 11.26
C GLY A 22 -7.36 -4.98 10.52
N VAL A 23 -7.90 -5.46 9.39
CA VAL A 23 -7.35 -6.61 8.66
C VAL A 23 -5.97 -6.28 8.10
N LYS A 24 -4.97 -7.05 8.51
CA LYS A 24 -3.59 -7.00 8.06
C LYS A 24 -3.08 -8.41 7.76
N CYS A 25 -2.98 -8.70 6.47
CA CYS A 25 -2.49 -9.97 5.96
C CYS A 25 -0.99 -9.91 5.66
N THR A 26 -0.31 -11.05 5.78
CA THR A 26 1.07 -11.29 5.37
C THR A 26 1.17 -11.66 3.88
N GLY A 27 0.09 -12.19 3.31
CA GLY A 27 -0.03 -12.62 1.92
C GLY A 27 0.01 -14.13 1.70
N ASN A 28 0.12 -14.92 2.77
CA ASN A 28 0.16 -16.39 2.73
C ASN A 28 -1.09 -17.05 3.33
N GLU A 29 -2.05 -16.24 3.79
CA GLU A 29 -3.30 -16.71 4.37
C GLU A 29 -4.25 -17.28 3.31
N GLU A 30 -5.00 -18.33 3.66
CA GLU A 30 -6.01 -18.92 2.77
C GLU A 30 -7.35 -18.18 2.84
N SER A 31 -7.60 -17.47 3.95
CA SER A 31 -8.84 -16.76 4.21
C SER A 31 -8.63 -15.51 5.09
N LEU A 32 -9.55 -14.55 5.01
CA LEU A 32 -9.42 -13.24 5.67
C LEU A 32 -9.45 -13.33 7.21
N ASP A 33 -10.09 -14.34 7.77
CA ASP A 33 -10.15 -14.64 9.21
C ASP A 33 -8.84 -15.23 9.76
N GLN A 34 -7.90 -15.62 8.90
CA GLN A 34 -6.56 -16.03 9.31
C GLN A 34 -5.57 -14.86 9.39
N CYS A 35 -5.91 -13.71 8.80
CA CYS A 35 -5.09 -12.52 8.89
C CYS A 35 -5.11 -11.95 10.31
N LEU A 36 -4.13 -11.12 10.65
CA LEU A 36 -4.25 -10.31 11.87
C LEU A 36 -5.44 -9.36 11.68
N HIS A 37 -6.39 -9.39 12.60
CA HIS A 37 -7.57 -8.53 12.54
C HIS A 37 -8.11 -8.27 13.96
N ASP A 38 -8.96 -7.25 14.10
CA ASP A 38 -9.67 -7.00 15.36
C ASP A 38 -10.63 -8.14 15.65
N ARG A 39 -11.03 -8.34 16.91
CA ARG A 39 -11.95 -9.43 17.26
C ARG A 39 -13.23 -9.32 16.41
N VAL A 40 -13.64 -10.42 15.78
CA VAL A 40 -14.87 -10.45 14.96
C VAL A 40 -16.05 -9.95 15.79
N GLY A 41 -16.80 -9.00 15.23
CA GLY A 41 -17.92 -8.30 15.89
C GLY A 41 -17.52 -7.12 16.78
N ASP A 42 -16.24 -6.95 17.10
CA ASP A 42 -15.69 -5.75 17.75
C ASP A 42 -15.04 -4.86 16.69
N VAL A 43 -15.90 -4.20 15.92
CA VAL A 43 -15.51 -3.44 14.73
C VAL A 43 -15.20 -1.99 15.09
N PHE A 44 -14.00 -1.56 14.75
CA PHE A 44 -13.58 -0.17 14.84
C PHE A 44 -13.27 0.39 13.45
N CYS A 45 -14.11 1.30 12.97
CA CYS A 45 -13.91 2.01 11.70
C CYS A 45 -13.92 3.53 11.97
N PRO A 46 -12.76 4.21 11.97
CA PRO A 46 -12.63 5.57 12.51
C PRO A 46 -13.24 6.72 11.67
N ASP A 47 -14.06 6.44 10.65
CA ASP A 47 -14.71 7.47 9.83
C ASP A 47 -16.24 7.38 9.90
N PRO A 48 -16.93 8.38 10.49
CA PRO A 48 -18.39 8.51 10.47
C PRO A 48 -18.89 9.30 9.24
N ALA A 49 -18.09 9.38 8.17
CA ALA A 49 -18.47 10.05 6.92
C ALA A 49 -19.80 9.47 6.38
N PRO A 50 -20.60 10.24 5.61
CA PRO A 50 -21.88 9.78 5.08
C PRO A 50 -21.77 8.50 4.24
N ASP A 51 -20.58 8.22 3.69
CA ASP A 51 -20.22 6.95 3.08
C ASP A 51 -19.23 6.18 3.97
N PRO A 52 -19.56 4.96 4.43
CA PRO A 52 -18.66 4.17 5.25
C PRO A 52 -17.42 3.73 4.45
N ASN A 53 -16.26 3.67 5.12
CA ASN A 53 -15.04 3.09 4.57
C ASN A 53 -15.18 1.57 4.50
N ILE A 54 -15.29 1.05 3.28
CA ILE A 54 -15.45 -0.38 3.02
C ILE A 54 -14.29 -0.86 2.17
N ALA A 55 -13.65 -1.95 2.60
CA ALA A 55 -12.59 -2.59 1.85
C ALA A 55 -13.15 -3.25 0.58
N GLY A 56 -12.54 -2.94 -0.56
CA GLY A 56 -12.80 -3.58 -1.85
C GLY A 56 -11.50 -3.99 -2.53
N VAL A 57 -11.58 -4.98 -3.43
CA VAL A 57 -10.44 -5.51 -4.18
C VAL A 57 -10.75 -5.60 -5.66
N THR A 58 -9.74 -5.30 -6.49
CA THR A 58 -9.78 -5.54 -7.94
C THR A 58 -8.83 -6.67 -8.29
N CYS A 59 -9.35 -7.73 -8.89
CA CYS A 59 -8.58 -8.93 -9.20
C CYS A 59 -8.19 -8.99 -10.68
N VAL A 60 -6.97 -9.46 -10.95
CA VAL A 60 -6.44 -9.74 -12.29
C VAL A 60 -5.83 -11.14 -12.36
N GLY A 61 -5.82 -11.70 -13.57
CA GLY A 61 -5.26 -13.03 -13.84
C GLY A 61 -3.73 -13.09 -13.85
N LYS A 62 -3.04 -11.96 -14.06
CA LYS A 62 -1.58 -11.87 -14.09
C LYS A 62 -1.11 -10.54 -13.50
N MET A 63 0.03 -10.53 -12.80
CA MET A 63 0.70 -9.32 -12.29
C MET A 63 2.17 -9.30 -12.72
N ALA A 64 2.76 -8.11 -12.73
CA ALA A 64 4.19 -7.94 -12.99
C ALA A 64 4.99 -8.37 -11.76
N ASP A 65 6.05 -9.12 -12.00
CA ASP A 65 7.06 -9.47 -10.99
C ASP A 65 8.35 -8.70 -11.33
N LEU A 66 8.72 -7.76 -10.47
CA LEU A 66 9.84 -6.84 -10.69
C LEU A 66 11.03 -7.28 -9.84
N VAL A 67 12.15 -7.56 -10.50
CA VAL A 67 13.39 -8.02 -9.84
C VAL A 67 14.51 -7.02 -10.13
N PRO A 68 15.10 -6.36 -9.10
CA PRO A 68 16.26 -5.51 -9.29
C PRO A 68 17.47 -6.30 -9.80
N ASP A 69 18.19 -5.76 -10.78
CA ASP A 69 19.47 -6.31 -11.21
C ASP A 69 20.57 -5.92 -10.22
N HIS A 70 20.86 -6.82 -9.29
CA HIS A 70 21.88 -6.61 -8.26
C HIS A 70 23.32 -6.58 -8.82
N ILE A 71 23.58 -7.18 -9.98
CA ILE A 71 24.92 -7.19 -10.57
C ILE A 71 25.25 -5.80 -11.10
N GLU A 72 24.32 -5.18 -11.83
CA GLU A 72 24.51 -3.84 -12.35
C GLU A 72 24.49 -2.78 -11.25
N LEU A 73 23.68 -2.95 -10.20
CA LEU A 73 23.74 -2.12 -9.00
C LEU A 73 25.14 -2.17 -8.35
N SER A 74 25.72 -3.36 -8.18
CA SER A 74 27.05 -3.51 -7.59
C SER A 74 28.16 -2.93 -8.48
N ARG A 75 28.04 -3.04 -9.80
CA ARG A 75 29.05 -2.57 -10.74
C ARG A 75 29.05 -1.06 -10.91
N SER A 76 27.88 -0.42 -10.79
CA SER A 76 27.72 1.01 -11.02
C SER A 76 27.75 1.86 -9.76
N ALA A 77 27.76 1.25 -8.56
CA ALA A 77 27.82 1.95 -7.29
C ALA A 77 29.13 2.76 -7.13
N HIS A 78 29.00 4.07 -6.93
CA HIS A 78 30.11 4.99 -6.69
C HIS A 78 29.65 6.18 -5.83
N LEU A 79 30.63 6.88 -5.24
CA LEU A 79 30.40 8.14 -4.53
C LEU A 79 30.70 9.31 -5.48
N GLU A 80 29.89 10.36 -5.38
CA GLU A 80 30.08 11.58 -6.13
C GLU A 80 29.71 12.81 -5.30
N ASP A 81 30.62 13.78 -5.24
CA ASP A 81 30.35 15.09 -4.66
C ASP A 81 29.90 16.07 -5.76
N LYS A 82 28.65 16.51 -5.68
CA LYS A 82 28.07 17.50 -6.59
C LYS A 82 27.80 18.82 -5.86
N GLN A 83 28.14 19.94 -6.50
CA GLN A 83 27.77 21.25 -5.97
C GLN A 83 26.25 21.45 -6.04
N LEU A 84 25.68 22.06 -5.00
CA LEU A 84 24.23 22.23 -4.85
C LEU A 84 23.57 22.94 -6.04
N PHE A 85 24.28 23.83 -6.73
CA PHE A 85 23.71 24.54 -7.88
C PHE A 85 23.34 23.61 -9.04
N PHE A 86 24.01 22.45 -9.17
CA PHE A 86 23.66 21.44 -10.19
C PHE A 86 22.48 20.56 -9.76
N LEU A 87 22.05 20.64 -8.50
CA LEU A 87 21.05 19.77 -7.89
C LEU A 87 19.73 20.49 -7.59
N GLN A 88 19.48 21.64 -8.23
CA GLN A 88 18.27 22.44 -7.99
C GLN A 88 16.99 21.61 -8.19
N CYS A 89 16.86 20.89 -9.31
CA CYS A 89 15.69 20.04 -9.54
C CYS A 89 15.62 18.89 -8.53
N ALA A 90 16.77 18.29 -8.17
CA ALA A 90 16.79 17.22 -7.17
C ALA A 90 16.34 17.71 -5.78
N MET A 91 16.56 18.98 -5.47
CA MET A 91 16.04 19.61 -4.26
C MET A 91 14.53 19.86 -4.34
N GLU A 92 14.04 20.38 -5.47
CA GLU A 92 12.60 20.62 -5.72
C GLU A 92 11.77 19.32 -5.68
N GLU A 93 12.37 18.22 -6.15
CA GLU A 93 11.76 16.88 -6.19
C GLU A 93 12.00 16.06 -4.91
N ASN A 94 12.57 16.65 -3.85
CA ASN A 94 12.85 15.99 -2.57
C ASN A 94 13.77 14.75 -2.66
N CYS A 95 14.70 14.73 -3.61
CA CYS A 95 15.70 13.67 -3.74
C CYS A 95 16.92 13.86 -2.80
N LEU A 96 17.11 15.06 -2.24
CA LEU A 96 18.18 15.35 -1.28
C LEU A 96 17.68 15.16 0.16
N ALA A 97 18.50 14.55 1.01
CA ALA A 97 18.19 14.43 2.43
C ALA A 97 18.15 15.81 3.10
N GLY A 98 17.24 15.99 4.06
CA GLY A 98 17.26 17.13 4.97
C GLY A 98 18.42 17.00 5.96
N SER A 99 19.12 18.10 6.23
CA SER A 99 20.14 18.20 7.29
C SER A 99 19.51 18.41 8.66
#